data_AF-E4S508-F1
#
_entry.id   AF-E4S508-F1
#
_cell.length_a   1.000
_cell.length_b   1.000
_cell.length_c   1.000
_cell.angle_alpha   90.00
_cell.angle_beta   90.00
_cell.angle_gamma   90.00
#
_symmetry.space_group_name_H-M   'P 1'
#
loop_
_entity.id
_entity.type
_entity.pdbx_description
1 polymer ?
#
loop_
_entity_poly.entity_id
_entity_poly.type
_entity_poly.pdbx_seq_one_letter_code
_entity_poly.pdbx_strand_id
1 'polypeptide(L)'
;MHFNQNVLGLIGLLMVLFFIGLGLFYLISKDSSNIFQIKKFHTSQTVRLVLSLLSILFAWIFPWTALKILFVLSCILFLLSIFPIKKTSFGMVIAVALVTLVIIGSIISQLHYYSSDKQDFKFSGLSKSISQIISDVITSSDFIEVYRSITYSADQDMSIENFDEIVITCSGGIDLELIDDEDTIYFPSVLKTKVSGKTLKVFNKNTESNTTYEIKLGTKSLRDVKVSCRGLKIRGNGKFKNLAINSTGSFIQGQIEATNDISIDCAGFDLRADLKGKTLKIDSSGTNINSQLIFDKIEIDSAGLNIRAKARFEDFDINAAGLSGSIDILNSENEKGVLNIEATGGIIKINNPYNAPVTTKTSGYVKLIRE
;
A
#
# COMPACT_ATOMS: atom_id res chain seq x y z
N MET A 1 -17.96 -9.24 -21.17
CA MET A 1 -17.79 -10.37 -20.22
C MET A 1 -16.50 -10.13 -19.45
N HIS A 2 -16.60 -9.50 -18.28
CA HIS A 2 -15.45 -9.09 -17.47
C HIS A 2 -14.91 -10.29 -16.69
N PHE A 3 -13.74 -10.81 -17.05
CA PHE A 3 -12.99 -11.68 -16.16
C PHE A 3 -12.25 -10.81 -15.14
N ASN A 4 -12.66 -10.91 -13.90
CA ASN A 4 -12.10 -10.21 -12.75
C ASN A 4 -10.60 -10.57 -12.64
N GLN A 5 -9.68 -9.60 -12.72
CA GLN A 5 -8.23 -9.87 -12.72
C GLN A 5 -7.76 -10.52 -11.41
N ASN A 6 -8.47 -10.30 -10.31
CA ASN A 6 -8.26 -11.04 -9.06
C ASN A 6 -8.68 -12.51 -9.17
N VAL A 7 -9.72 -12.81 -9.96
CA VAL A 7 -10.10 -14.20 -10.28
C VAL A 7 -9.07 -14.81 -11.23
N LEU A 8 -8.51 -14.05 -12.18
CA LEU A 8 -7.46 -14.55 -13.08
C LEU A 8 -6.14 -14.81 -12.34
N GLY A 9 -5.76 -13.93 -11.40
CA GLY A 9 -4.61 -14.09 -10.51
C GLY A 9 -4.80 -15.23 -9.50
N LEU A 10 -5.99 -15.36 -8.93
CA LEU A 10 -6.35 -16.47 -8.05
C LEU A 10 -6.42 -17.80 -8.82
N ILE A 11 -6.96 -17.81 -10.05
CA ILE A 11 -6.93 -18.98 -10.95
C ILE A 11 -5.49 -19.31 -11.33
N GLY A 12 -4.64 -18.31 -11.60
CA GLY A 12 -3.22 -18.51 -11.87
C GLY A 12 -2.50 -19.14 -10.67
N LEU A 13 -2.74 -18.62 -9.46
CA LEU A 13 -2.17 -19.15 -8.22
C LEU A 13 -2.73 -20.54 -7.88
N LEU A 14 -4.02 -20.77 -8.06
CA LEU A 14 -4.66 -22.08 -7.87
C LEU A 14 -4.16 -23.09 -8.90
N MET A 15 -3.93 -22.69 -10.15
CA MET A 15 -3.31 -23.54 -11.17
C MET A 15 -1.87 -23.87 -10.80
N VAL A 16 -1.09 -22.89 -10.33
CA VAL A 16 0.28 -23.13 -9.83
C VAL A 16 0.28 -24.09 -8.64
N LEU A 17 -0.58 -23.86 -7.64
CA LEU A 17 -0.74 -24.74 -6.48
C LEU A 17 -1.27 -26.13 -6.87
N PHE A 18 -2.16 -26.20 -7.86
CA PHE A 18 -2.66 -27.45 -8.41
C PHE A 18 -1.55 -28.22 -9.12
N PHE A 19 -0.73 -27.58 -9.95
CA PHE A 19 0.42 -28.22 -10.61
C PHE A 19 1.54 -28.59 -9.64
N ILE A 20 1.77 -27.80 -8.58
CA ILE A 20 2.69 -28.15 -7.49
C ILE A 20 2.14 -29.34 -6.71
N GLY A 21 0.84 -29.36 -6.39
CA GLY A 21 0.15 -30.47 -5.74
C GLY A 21 0.16 -31.74 -6.59
N LEU A 22 -0.08 -31.61 -7.90
CA LEU A 22 0.01 -32.71 -8.86
C LEU A 22 1.45 -33.22 -8.96
N GLY A 23 2.43 -32.31 -9.01
CA GLY A 23 3.85 -32.63 -9.06
C GLY A 23 4.34 -33.34 -7.80
N LEU A 24 3.89 -32.90 -6.61
CA LEU A 24 4.16 -33.54 -5.32
C LEU A 24 3.46 -34.89 -5.20
N PHE A 25 2.17 -34.98 -5.57
CA PHE A 25 1.41 -36.23 -5.60
C PHE A 25 2.06 -37.25 -6.56
N TYR A 26 2.56 -36.80 -7.71
CA TYR A 26 3.24 -37.61 -8.71
C TYR A 26 4.68 -38.01 -8.33
N LEU A 27 5.37 -37.20 -7.51
CA LEU A 27 6.67 -37.51 -6.91
C LEU A 27 6.54 -38.54 -5.77
N ILE A 28 5.43 -38.51 -5.02
CA ILE A 28 5.15 -39.40 -3.88
C ILE A 28 4.49 -40.70 -4.33
N SER A 29 3.71 -40.69 -5.43
CA SER A 29 3.06 -41.85 -6.04
C SER A 29 4.06 -42.71 -6.83
N LYS A 30 5.06 -43.26 -6.13
CA LYS A 30 6.08 -44.12 -6.72
C LYS A 30 5.56 -45.53 -7.04
N ASP A 31 4.47 -45.95 -6.39
CA ASP A 31 4.03 -47.34 -6.36
C ASP A 31 2.60 -47.61 -6.90
N SER A 32 1.81 -46.60 -7.33
CA SER A 32 0.38 -46.83 -7.69
C SER A 32 -0.05 -46.50 -9.12
N SER A 33 0.81 -45.95 -9.98
CA SER A 33 0.38 -45.57 -11.34
C SER A 33 0.79 -46.58 -12.41
N ASN A 34 -0.19 -47.28 -13.01
CA ASN A 34 -0.01 -48.21 -14.14
C ASN A 34 0.22 -47.53 -15.51
N ILE A 35 0.45 -46.21 -15.53
CA ILE A 35 0.58 -45.44 -16.77
C ILE A 35 2.05 -45.49 -17.23
N PHE A 36 2.29 -46.08 -18.40
CA PHE A 36 3.61 -46.33 -18.99
C PHE A 36 4.54 -45.09 -19.03
N GLN A 37 3.98 -43.90 -19.28
CA GLN A 37 4.74 -42.64 -19.32
C GLN A 37 5.29 -42.21 -17.95
N ILE A 38 4.57 -42.50 -16.86
CA ILE A 38 4.97 -42.17 -15.48
C ILE A 38 6.12 -43.07 -15.04
N LYS A 39 6.05 -44.35 -15.41
CA LYS A 39 7.12 -45.32 -15.17
C LYS A 39 8.39 -44.95 -15.92
N LYS A 40 8.28 -44.52 -17.18
CA LYS A 40 9.43 -44.07 -18.00
C LYS A 40 10.08 -42.80 -17.44
N PHE A 41 9.29 -41.86 -16.91
CA PHE A 41 9.79 -40.65 -16.26
C PHE A 41 10.57 -40.95 -14.97
N HIS A 42 10.02 -41.80 -14.10
CA HIS A 42 10.68 -42.21 -12.84
C HIS A 42 11.91 -43.11 -13.04
N THR A 43 12.06 -43.73 -14.20
CA THR A 43 13.19 -44.63 -14.50
C THR A 43 14.27 -43.97 -15.37
N SER A 44 13.92 -42.99 -16.21
CA SER A 44 14.87 -42.38 -17.16
C SER A 44 15.36 -41.01 -16.67
N GLN A 45 16.67 -40.90 -16.44
CA GLN A 45 17.34 -39.63 -16.14
C GLN A 45 17.33 -38.67 -17.33
N THR A 46 17.41 -39.20 -18.56
CA THR A 46 17.44 -38.42 -19.80
C THR A 46 16.16 -37.61 -20.00
N VAL A 47 15.00 -38.20 -19.71
CA VAL A 47 13.70 -37.52 -19.85
C VAL A 47 13.60 -36.31 -18.90
N ARG A 48 14.02 -36.48 -17.65
CA ARG A 48 14.01 -35.40 -16.66
C ARG A 48 14.94 -34.24 -17.02
N LEU A 49 16.10 -34.54 -17.61
CA LEU A 49 17.05 -33.53 -18.05
C LEU A 49 16.48 -32.72 -19.24
N VAL A 50 15.84 -33.38 -20.20
CA VAL A 50 15.17 -32.72 -21.34
C VAL A 50 14.06 -31.78 -20.87
N LEU A 51 13.23 -32.22 -19.90
CA LEU A 51 12.18 -31.37 -19.32
C LEU A 51 12.73 -30.15 -18.57
N SER A 52 13.86 -30.30 -17.87
CA SER A 52 14.56 -29.20 -17.20
C SER A 52 15.03 -28.15 -18.22
N LEU A 53 15.66 -28.57 -19.31
CA LEU A 53 16.11 -27.67 -20.39
C LEU A 53 14.94 -26.95 -21.07
N LEU A 54 13.85 -27.66 -21.36
CA LEU A 54 12.62 -27.06 -21.89
C LEU A 54 12.03 -26.02 -20.94
N SER A 55 12.06 -26.28 -19.63
CA SER A 55 11.54 -25.34 -18.62
C SER A 55 12.35 -24.04 -18.60
N ILE A 56 13.68 -24.10 -18.71
CA ILE A 56 14.53 -22.90 -18.82
C ILE A 56 14.22 -22.13 -20.11
N LEU A 57 14.06 -22.84 -21.23
CA LEU A 57 13.72 -22.23 -22.51
C LEU A 57 12.38 -21.48 -22.44
N PHE A 58 11.37 -22.07 -21.80
CA PHE A 58 10.08 -21.40 -21.59
C PHE A 58 10.18 -20.21 -20.63
N ALA A 59 10.96 -20.32 -19.55
CA ALA A 59 11.21 -19.18 -18.66
C ALA A 59 11.85 -17.98 -19.40
N TRP A 60 12.62 -18.24 -20.45
CA TRP A 60 13.21 -17.19 -21.28
C TRP A 60 12.20 -16.51 -22.21
N ILE A 61 11.30 -17.28 -22.82
CA ILE A 61 10.38 -16.82 -23.88
C ILE A 61 9.18 -16.05 -23.31
N PHE A 62 8.65 -16.42 -22.14
CA PHE A 62 7.42 -15.82 -21.63
C PHE A 62 7.66 -14.43 -21.01
N PRO A 63 6.83 -13.40 -21.29
CA PRO A 63 7.03 -12.06 -20.73
C PRO A 63 6.58 -11.91 -19.27
N TRP A 64 5.80 -12.86 -18.73
CA TRP A 64 5.20 -12.74 -17.40
C TRP A 64 6.07 -13.34 -16.29
N THR A 65 6.43 -12.52 -15.30
CA THR A 65 7.33 -12.88 -14.19
C THR A 65 6.86 -14.09 -13.37
N ALA A 66 5.55 -14.21 -13.11
CA ALA A 66 4.99 -15.36 -12.38
C ALA A 66 5.19 -16.69 -13.11
N LEU A 67 5.02 -16.70 -14.43
CA LEU A 67 5.21 -17.88 -15.26
C LEU A 67 6.70 -18.25 -15.36
N LYS A 68 7.59 -17.25 -15.42
CA LYS A 68 9.04 -17.47 -15.36
C LYS A 68 9.45 -18.15 -14.06
N ILE A 69 8.96 -17.64 -12.92
CA ILE A 69 9.25 -18.22 -11.59
C ILE A 69 8.76 -19.66 -11.52
N LEU A 70 7.56 -19.94 -12.04
CA LEU A 70 7.01 -21.30 -12.11
C LEU A 70 7.93 -22.24 -12.92
N PHE A 71 8.34 -21.84 -14.12
CA PHE A 71 9.20 -22.67 -14.96
C PHE A 71 10.60 -22.87 -14.37
N VAL A 72 11.14 -21.86 -13.68
CA VAL A 72 12.41 -21.99 -12.94
C VAL A 72 12.28 -22.97 -11.79
N LEU A 73 11.19 -22.91 -11.00
CA LEU A 73 10.92 -23.86 -9.92
C LEU A 73 10.73 -25.29 -10.46
N SER A 74 9.99 -25.46 -11.56
CA SER A 74 9.84 -26.76 -12.23
C SER A 74 11.18 -27.32 -12.71
N CYS A 75 12.06 -26.48 -13.26
CA CYS A 75 13.40 -26.87 -13.66
C CYS A 75 14.22 -27.42 -12.47
N ILE A 76 14.21 -26.70 -11.34
CA ILE A 76 14.93 -27.11 -10.12
C ILE A 76 14.38 -28.45 -9.60
N LEU A 77 13.05 -28.61 -9.58
CA LEU A 77 12.41 -29.86 -9.15
C LEU A 77 12.79 -31.05 -10.04
N PHE A 78 12.84 -30.87 -11.37
CA PHE A 78 13.27 -31.92 -12.29
C PHE A 78 14.74 -32.29 -12.12
N LEU A 79 15.62 -31.31 -11.91
CA LEU A 79 17.03 -31.55 -11.66
C LEU A 79 17.28 -32.29 -10.35
N LEU A 80 16.60 -31.88 -9.27
CA LEU A 80 16.68 -32.56 -7.97
C LEU A 80 16.14 -33.99 -8.03
N SER A 81 15.14 -34.25 -8.86
CA SER A 81 14.59 -35.60 -9.06
C SER A 81 15.57 -36.58 -9.70
N ILE A 82 16.56 -36.12 -10.49
CA ILE A 82 17.51 -37.01 -11.19
C ILE A 82 18.47 -37.71 -10.21
N PHE A 83 18.72 -37.13 -9.04
CA PHE A 83 19.77 -37.57 -8.13
C PHE A 83 19.20 -37.92 -6.73
N PRO A 84 19.20 -39.20 -6.32
CA PRO A 84 18.73 -39.57 -4.99
C PRO A 84 19.64 -38.98 -3.91
N ILE A 85 19.04 -38.30 -2.93
CA ILE A 85 19.67 -37.51 -1.84
C ILE A 85 20.68 -38.29 -0.97
N LYS A 86 20.86 -39.61 -1.18
CA LYS A 86 21.77 -40.45 -0.38
C LYS A 86 23.23 -40.46 -0.82
N LYS A 87 23.62 -39.89 -1.96
CA LYS A 87 25.03 -39.75 -2.38
C LYS A 87 25.28 -38.38 -3.02
N THR A 88 25.52 -37.37 -2.20
CA THR A 88 25.98 -36.05 -2.64
C THR A 88 27.47 -36.13 -2.99
N SER A 89 27.81 -36.20 -4.28
CA SER A 89 29.18 -35.94 -4.73
C SER A 89 29.39 -34.42 -4.87
N PHE A 90 30.60 -33.95 -4.59
CA PHE A 90 30.97 -32.54 -4.60
C PHE A 90 30.64 -31.82 -5.93
N GLY A 91 30.59 -32.56 -7.04
CA GLY A 91 30.17 -32.04 -8.35
C GLY A 91 28.70 -31.61 -8.42
N MET A 92 27.83 -32.17 -7.57
CA MET A 92 26.40 -31.82 -7.48
C MET A 92 26.19 -30.42 -6.92
N VAL A 93 26.98 -30.04 -5.91
CA VAL A 93 26.94 -28.68 -5.34
C VAL A 93 27.43 -27.67 -6.38
N ILE A 94 28.45 -28.02 -7.14
CA ILE A 94 29.02 -27.16 -8.18
C ILE A 94 28.04 -26.97 -9.34
N ALA A 95 27.34 -28.03 -9.78
CA ALA A 95 26.36 -27.93 -10.87
C ALA A 95 25.13 -27.11 -10.46
N VAL A 96 24.61 -27.32 -9.24
CA VAL A 96 23.50 -26.51 -8.70
C VAL A 96 23.95 -25.07 -8.50
N ALA A 97 25.15 -24.85 -7.96
CA ALA A 97 25.72 -23.51 -7.80
C ALA A 97 25.87 -22.80 -9.15
N LEU A 98 26.39 -23.47 -10.19
CA LEU A 98 26.53 -22.92 -11.54
C LEU A 98 25.18 -22.57 -12.18
N VAL A 99 24.17 -23.45 -12.07
CA VAL A 99 22.81 -23.15 -12.59
C VAL A 99 22.20 -21.98 -11.83
N THR A 100 22.38 -21.92 -10.51
CA THR A 100 21.92 -20.78 -9.70
C THR A 100 22.67 -19.50 -10.06
N LEU A 101 23.97 -19.58 -10.36
CA LEU A 101 24.81 -18.44 -10.77
C LEU A 101 24.44 -17.94 -12.18
N VAL A 102 24.05 -18.82 -13.10
CA VAL A 102 23.55 -18.46 -14.44
C VAL A 102 22.15 -17.84 -14.36
N ILE A 103 21.28 -18.30 -13.44
CA ILE A 103 19.98 -17.68 -13.16
C ILE A 103 20.19 -16.28 -12.56
N ILE A 104 21.07 -16.15 -11.55
CA ILE A 104 21.41 -14.87 -10.93
C ILE A 104 22.08 -13.94 -11.96
N GLY A 105 23.00 -14.44 -12.79
CA GLY A 105 23.65 -13.66 -13.85
C GLY A 105 22.71 -13.23 -14.98
N SER A 106 21.69 -14.02 -15.30
CA SER A 106 20.66 -13.63 -16.27
C SER A 106 19.73 -12.54 -15.72
N ILE A 107 19.48 -12.56 -14.41
CA ILE A 107 18.72 -11.50 -13.71
C ILE A 107 19.58 -10.22 -13.60
N ILE A 108 20.88 -10.34 -13.29
CA ILE A 108 21.80 -9.21 -13.14
C ILE A 108 22.17 -8.58 -14.49
N SER A 109 22.36 -9.35 -15.56
CA SER A 109 22.70 -8.81 -16.89
C SER A 109 21.56 -7.98 -17.50
N GLN A 110 20.30 -8.32 -17.19
CA GLN A 110 19.14 -7.49 -17.53
C GLN A 110 19.05 -6.22 -16.67
N LEU A 111 19.59 -6.25 -15.44
CA LEU A 111 19.76 -5.05 -14.62
C LEU A 111 20.85 -4.12 -15.16
N HIS A 112 21.95 -4.67 -15.71
CA HIS A 112 23.05 -3.88 -16.28
C HIS A 112 22.68 -3.20 -17.60
N TYR A 113 21.79 -3.80 -18.40
CA TYR A 113 21.30 -3.17 -19.63
C TYR A 113 20.34 -1.99 -19.34
N TYR A 114 19.71 -1.96 -18.16
CA TYR A 114 18.92 -0.84 -17.68
C TYR A 114 19.70 0.16 -16.79
N SER A 115 20.97 -0.13 -16.47
CA SER A 115 21.81 0.65 -15.57
C SER A 115 22.79 1.59 -16.30
N SER A 116 22.68 1.76 -17.62
CA SER A 116 23.49 2.75 -18.35
C SER A 116 22.91 4.16 -18.33
N ASP A 117 21.78 4.38 -17.66
CA ASP A 117 21.33 5.73 -17.33
C ASP A 117 21.26 5.91 -15.81
N LYS A 118 21.81 7.03 -15.35
CA LYS A 118 22.21 7.28 -13.96
C LYS A 118 21.03 7.26 -13.00
N GLN A 119 20.75 6.14 -12.33
CA GLN A 119 20.09 6.15 -11.03
C GLN A 119 20.64 5.03 -10.13
N ASP A 120 21.26 5.43 -9.02
CA ASP A 120 21.80 4.57 -7.98
C ASP A 120 20.70 3.72 -7.31
N PHE A 121 20.41 2.55 -7.85
CA PHE A 121 19.52 1.58 -7.21
C PHE A 121 20.29 0.76 -6.16
N LYS A 122 20.19 1.17 -4.89
CA LYS A 122 20.67 0.38 -3.74
C LYS A 122 19.82 -0.89 -3.59
N PHE A 123 20.47 -2.05 -3.67
CA PHE A 123 19.90 -3.40 -3.56
C PHE A 123 19.31 -3.77 -2.17
N SER A 124 19.12 -2.80 -1.26
CA SER A 124 18.47 -3.00 0.05
C SER A 124 16.93 -2.96 -0.02
N GLY A 125 16.35 -2.75 -1.20
CA GLY A 125 14.90 -2.65 -1.39
C GLY A 125 14.16 -3.99 -1.48
N LEU A 126 14.79 -5.06 -1.96
CA LEU A 126 14.07 -6.32 -2.25
C LEU A 126 13.69 -7.11 -0.99
N SER A 127 14.48 -7.02 0.08
CA SER A 127 14.11 -7.60 1.39
C SER A 127 13.04 -6.78 2.11
N LYS A 128 12.99 -5.45 1.88
CA LYS A 128 11.92 -4.58 2.35
C LYS A 128 10.61 -4.83 1.60
N SER A 129 10.66 -5.04 0.29
CA SER A 129 9.45 -5.25 -0.51
C SER A 129 8.72 -6.56 -0.16
N ILE A 130 9.42 -7.66 0.15
CA ILE A 130 8.73 -8.91 0.54
C ILE A 130 8.16 -8.81 1.97
N SER A 131 8.85 -8.16 2.91
CA SER A 131 8.29 -7.94 4.26
C SER A 131 7.13 -6.93 4.25
N GLN A 132 7.18 -5.93 3.37
CA GLN A 132 6.09 -4.97 3.16
C GLN A 132 4.91 -5.63 2.45
N ILE A 133 5.11 -6.46 1.42
CA ILE A 133 4.00 -7.20 0.78
C ILE A 133 3.34 -8.19 1.75
N ILE A 134 4.11 -8.84 2.63
CA ILE A 134 3.54 -9.70 3.68
C ILE A 134 2.79 -8.85 4.73
N SER A 135 3.30 -7.67 5.08
CA SER A 135 2.61 -6.70 5.95
C SER A 135 1.32 -6.17 5.31
N ASP A 136 1.34 -5.86 4.02
CA ASP A 136 0.28 -5.19 3.29
C ASP A 136 -0.86 -6.15 2.87
N VAL A 137 -0.55 -7.44 2.71
CA VAL A 137 -1.59 -8.49 2.56
C VAL A 137 -2.26 -8.79 3.91
N ILE A 138 -1.53 -8.68 5.03
CA ILE A 138 -2.08 -8.89 6.38
C ILE A 138 -2.99 -7.71 6.82
N THR A 139 -2.80 -6.50 6.30
CA THR A 139 -3.60 -5.31 6.67
C THR A 139 -4.84 -5.06 5.80
N SER A 140 -5.13 -5.92 4.80
CA SER A 140 -6.23 -5.72 3.84
C SER A 140 -7.49 -6.56 4.09
N SER A 141 -7.50 -7.40 5.12
CA SER A 141 -8.69 -8.13 5.57
C SER A 141 -8.98 -7.79 7.02
N ASP A 142 -9.99 -6.96 7.22
CA ASP A 142 -10.46 -6.43 8.49
C ASP A 142 -9.47 -5.48 9.18
N PHE A 143 -9.98 -4.31 9.59
CA PHE A 143 -9.36 -3.51 10.63
C PHE A 143 -8.87 -4.49 11.70
N ILE A 144 -7.56 -4.58 11.95
CA ILE A 144 -7.04 -5.30 13.10
C ILE A 144 -7.48 -4.50 14.33
N GLU A 145 -8.73 -4.73 14.71
CA GLU A 145 -9.19 -4.52 16.05
C GLU A 145 -8.43 -5.54 16.91
N VAL A 146 -7.78 -5.02 17.94
CA VAL A 146 -7.33 -5.78 19.11
C VAL A 146 -6.04 -6.60 18.93
N TYR A 147 -4.92 -5.93 18.73
CA TYR A 147 -3.79 -6.23 19.62
C TYR A 147 -4.06 -5.48 20.92
N ARG A 148 -4.34 -6.22 22.00
CA ARG A 148 -4.60 -5.77 23.39
C ARG A 148 -3.95 -4.42 23.74
N SER A 149 -4.53 -3.30 23.29
CA SER A 149 -4.05 -1.96 23.59
C SER A 149 -4.79 -1.48 24.81
N ILE A 150 -4.07 -1.00 25.81
CA ILE A 150 -4.72 -0.34 26.95
C ILE A 150 -5.30 0.97 26.43
N THR A 151 -6.62 1.12 26.55
CA THR A 151 -7.28 2.37 26.19
C THR A 151 -7.37 3.25 27.43
N TYR A 152 -6.90 4.49 27.32
CA TYR A 152 -7.07 5.52 28.33
C TYR A 152 -8.16 6.48 27.87
N SER A 153 -9.26 6.53 28.62
CA SER A 153 -10.37 7.43 28.35
C SER A 153 -10.09 8.85 28.81
N ALA A 154 -10.73 9.82 28.15
CA ALA A 154 -10.63 11.22 28.53
C ALA A 154 -11.31 11.47 29.89
N ASP A 155 -10.53 11.87 30.88
CA ASP A 155 -10.94 12.18 32.26
C ASP A 155 -10.47 13.57 32.73
N GLN A 156 -9.75 14.30 31.88
CA GLN A 156 -9.37 15.69 32.07
C GLN A 156 -9.90 16.54 30.92
N ASP A 157 -10.20 17.80 31.23
CA ASP A 157 -10.58 18.82 30.27
C ASP A 157 -9.74 20.10 30.45
N MET A 158 -9.63 20.88 29.38
CA MET A 158 -8.95 22.17 29.38
C MET A 158 -9.56 23.09 28.32
N SER A 159 -9.87 24.33 28.68
CA SER A 159 -10.25 25.35 27.70
C SER A 159 -9.09 25.63 26.75
N ILE A 160 -9.40 25.69 25.45
CA ILE A 160 -8.44 25.99 24.38
C ILE A 160 -8.69 27.33 23.68
N GLU A 161 -9.57 28.17 24.24
CA GLU A 161 -9.95 29.47 23.67
C GLU A 161 -8.74 30.36 23.32
N ASN A 162 -7.69 30.29 24.14
CA ASN A 162 -6.52 31.18 24.07
C ASN A 162 -5.33 30.63 23.26
N PHE A 163 -5.43 29.44 22.65
CA PHE A 163 -4.32 28.82 21.93
C PHE A 163 -4.51 28.89 20.42
N ASP A 164 -3.56 29.47 19.69
CA ASP A 164 -3.62 29.52 18.22
C ASP A 164 -3.23 28.17 17.60
N GLU A 165 -2.48 27.34 18.35
CA GLU A 165 -1.97 26.03 17.90
C GLU A 165 -2.14 24.94 18.97
N ILE A 166 -2.61 23.76 18.56
CA ILE A 166 -2.70 22.55 19.38
C ILE A 166 -1.81 21.46 18.78
N VAL A 167 -0.88 20.94 19.56
CA VAL A 167 0.03 19.86 19.16
C VAL A 167 -0.21 18.63 20.02
N ILE A 168 -0.66 17.53 19.43
CA ILE A 168 -0.91 16.26 20.10
C ILE A 168 0.16 15.27 19.65
N THR A 169 0.98 14.75 20.57
CA THR A 169 2.08 13.83 20.26
C THR A 169 2.08 12.65 21.21
N CYS A 170 1.78 11.45 20.71
CA CYS A 170 1.73 10.23 21.52
C CYS A 170 2.55 9.11 20.87
N SER A 171 3.27 8.30 21.66
CA SER A 171 3.96 7.11 21.12
C SER A 171 3.01 5.96 20.75
N GLY A 172 1.83 5.93 21.36
CA GLY A 172 0.76 4.97 21.08
C GLY A 172 -0.21 5.47 20.01
N GLY A 173 -1.39 4.85 19.97
CA GLY A 173 -2.51 5.29 19.13
C GLY A 173 -3.32 6.43 19.75
N ILE A 174 -4.09 7.13 18.92
CA ILE A 174 -5.03 8.18 19.30
C ILE A 174 -6.38 7.86 18.65
N ASP A 175 -7.45 7.84 19.44
CA ASP A 175 -8.83 7.95 18.95
C ASP A 175 -9.30 9.38 19.22
N LEU A 176 -9.37 10.18 18.17
CA LEU A 176 -9.67 11.61 18.19
C LEU A 176 -11.12 11.83 17.75
N GLU A 177 -11.95 12.24 18.68
CA GLU A 177 -13.32 12.72 18.41
C GLU A 177 -13.30 14.24 18.23
N LEU A 178 -13.77 14.72 17.09
CA LEU A 178 -13.95 16.14 16.84
C LEU A 178 -15.34 16.56 17.31
N ILE A 179 -15.38 17.56 18.17
CA ILE A 179 -16.62 18.16 18.68
C ILE A 179 -16.76 19.53 18.03
N ASP A 180 -17.82 19.70 17.24
CA ASP A 180 -18.15 20.99 16.64
C ASP A 180 -18.65 21.96 17.75
N ASP A 181 -18.45 23.26 17.56
CA ASP A 181 -18.94 24.32 18.45
C ASP A 181 -18.44 24.31 19.92
N GLU A 182 -17.40 23.54 20.25
CA GLU A 182 -16.70 23.62 21.54
C GLU A 182 -15.27 24.20 21.42
N ASP A 183 -14.81 24.87 22.49
CA ASP A 183 -13.42 25.36 22.66
C ASP A 183 -12.78 24.68 23.89
N THR A 184 -12.97 23.36 24.00
CA THR A 184 -12.40 22.52 25.05
C THR A 184 -11.67 21.33 24.43
N ILE A 185 -10.55 20.93 25.02
CA ILE A 185 -9.91 19.65 24.74
C ILE A 185 -10.08 18.72 25.94
N TYR A 186 -10.50 17.48 25.68
CA TYR A 186 -10.64 16.42 26.67
C TYR A 186 -9.57 15.36 26.40
N PHE A 187 -8.83 14.96 27.42
CA PHE A 187 -7.74 14.01 27.28
C PHE A 187 -7.50 13.20 28.56
N PRO A 188 -6.80 12.05 28.49
CA PRO A 188 -6.55 11.24 29.67
C PRO A 188 -5.48 11.82 30.59
N SER A 189 -5.64 11.68 31.90
CA SER A 189 -4.78 12.20 32.97
C SER A 189 -3.34 11.65 32.95
N VAL A 190 -3.15 10.52 32.26
CA VAL A 190 -1.84 9.94 31.96
C VAL A 190 -1.04 10.79 30.96
N LEU A 191 -1.71 11.58 30.11
CA LEU A 191 -1.07 12.56 29.25
C LEU A 191 -0.64 13.79 30.06
N LYS A 192 0.30 14.55 29.52
CA LYS A 192 0.82 15.79 30.08
C LYS A 192 0.60 16.93 29.10
N THR A 193 0.43 18.11 29.66
CA THR A 193 0.30 19.35 28.91
C THR A 193 1.54 20.22 29.12
N LYS A 194 1.92 20.94 28.08
CA LYS A 194 2.94 21.99 28.14
C LYS A 194 2.47 23.17 27.31
N VAL A 195 2.46 24.35 27.91
CA VAL A 195 2.13 25.60 27.23
C VAL A 195 3.41 26.34 26.89
N SER A 196 3.50 26.82 25.65
CA SER A 196 4.59 27.70 25.21
C SER A 196 4.00 28.80 24.32
N GLY A 197 3.91 30.02 24.85
CA GLY A 197 3.20 31.10 24.19
C GLY A 197 1.73 30.72 23.95
N LYS A 198 1.30 30.76 22.69
CA LYS A 198 -0.06 30.38 22.26
C LYS A 198 -0.16 28.95 21.72
N THR A 199 0.82 28.09 21.98
CA THR A 199 0.80 26.68 21.62
C THR A 199 0.51 25.83 22.86
N LEU A 200 -0.53 24.99 22.79
CA LEU A 200 -0.76 23.90 23.75
C LEU A 200 -0.20 22.60 23.17
N LYS A 201 0.72 21.96 23.90
CA LYS A 201 1.19 20.61 23.59
C LYS A 201 0.60 19.59 24.55
N VAL A 202 -0.06 18.57 24.02
CA VAL A 202 -0.54 17.38 24.76
C VAL A 202 0.30 16.18 24.35
N PHE A 203 0.92 15.50 25.31
CA PHE A 203 1.87 14.43 25.01
C PHE A 203 1.96 13.38 26.10
N ASN A 204 2.41 12.17 25.77
CA ASN A 204 2.74 11.15 26.76
C ASN A 204 4.23 11.22 27.16
N LYS A 205 4.53 10.92 28.43
CA LYS A 205 5.93 10.80 28.90
C LYS A 205 6.53 9.43 28.59
N ASN A 206 5.70 8.39 28.64
CA ASN A 206 6.13 7.02 28.45
C ASN A 206 6.15 6.67 26.97
N THR A 207 7.11 5.85 26.54
CA THR A 207 7.22 5.36 25.16
C THR A 207 6.36 4.12 24.92
N GLU A 208 5.29 3.94 25.70
CA GLU A 208 4.40 2.79 25.56
C GLU A 208 3.70 2.87 24.19
N SER A 209 3.92 1.84 23.38
CA SER A 209 3.42 1.80 22.00
C SER A 209 2.15 0.97 21.83
N ASN A 210 1.73 0.26 22.88
CA ASN A 210 0.56 -0.63 22.88
C ASN A 210 -0.58 -0.02 23.72
N THR A 211 -0.84 1.26 23.50
CA THR A 211 -1.86 2.04 24.22
C THR A 211 -2.60 2.91 23.23
N THR A 212 -3.88 3.17 23.50
CA THR A 212 -4.69 4.12 22.73
C THR A 212 -5.19 5.20 23.67
N TYR A 213 -5.03 6.46 23.29
CA TYR A 213 -5.53 7.60 24.06
C TYR A 213 -6.78 8.14 23.39
N GLU A 214 -7.90 8.12 24.10
CA GLU A 214 -9.13 8.78 23.64
C GLU A 214 -9.01 10.27 23.94
N ILE A 215 -9.07 11.09 22.90
CA ILE A 215 -8.99 12.54 22.99
C ILE A 215 -10.22 13.10 22.29
N LYS A 216 -10.86 14.10 22.90
CA LYS A 216 -11.89 14.89 22.23
C LYS A 216 -11.40 16.31 22.03
N LEU A 217 -11.57 16.85 20.84
CA LEU A 217 -11.08 18.18 20.49
C LEU A 217 -12.24 19.03 19.99
N GLY A 218 -12.52 20.09 20.74
CA GLY A 218 -13.40 21.17 20.31
C GLY A 218 -12.81 21.92 19.12
N THR A 219 -13.67 22.24 18.14
CA THR A 219 -13.28 22.85 16.86
C THR A 219 -14.02 24.15 16.55
N LYS A 220 -14.63 24.80 17.56
CA LYS A 220 -15.37 26.06 17.42
C LYS A 220 -14.52 27.17 16.80
N SER A 221 -13.29 27.32 17.29
CA SER A 221 -12.35 28.32 16.81
C SER A 221 -11.35 27.71 15.84
N LEU A 222 -11.09 28.40 14.73
CA LEU A 222 -10.14 27.98 13.70
C LEU A 222 -8.71 28.06 14.21
N ARG A 223 -8.07 26.90 14.44
CA ARG A 223 -6.72 26.80 14.99
C ARG A 223 -5.83 25.89 14.14
N ASP A 224 -4.53 26.03 14.32
CA ASP A 224 -3.55 25.11 13.74
C ASP A 224 -3.49 23.84 14.59
N VAL A 225 -3.73 22.67 14.01
CA VAL A 225 -3.73 21.38 14.74
C VAL A 225 -2.71 20.44 14.13
N LYS A 226 -1.84 19.88 14.98
CA LYS A 226 -0.81 18.91 14.59
C LYS A 226 -0.95 17.65 15.42
N VAL A 227 -1.10 16.50 14.77
CA VAL A 227 -1.25 15.19 15.43
C VAL A 227 -0.12 14.27 14.98
N SER A 228 0.62 13.70 15.93
CA SER A 228 1.67 12.71 15.65
C SER A 228 1.52 11.49 16.56
N CYS A 229 1.34 10.31 15.96
CA CYS A 229 1.11 9.06 16.69
C CYS A 229 1.37 7.79 15.87
N ARG A 230 1.40 6.62 16.52
CA ARG A 230 1.58 5.32 15.84
C ARG A 230 0.27 4.72 15.30
N GLY A 231 -0.84 5.44 15.41
CA GLY A 231 -2.14 4.98 14.96
C GLY A 231 -3.15 6.07 15.23
N LEU A 232 -3.92 6.46 14.23
CA LEU A 232 -4.85 7.57 14.36
C LEU A 232 -6.23 7.15 13.86
N LYS A 233 -7.23 7.43 14.68
CA LYS A 233 -8.62 7.42 14.26
C LYS A 233 -9.18 8.82 14.47
N ILE A 234 -9.70 9.45 13.43
CA ILE A 234 -10.44 10.71 13.55
C ILE A 234 -11.90 10.45 13.21
N ARG A 235 -12.80 10.93 14.06
CA ARG A 235 -14.25 10.87 13.86
C ARG A 235 -14.90 12.21 14.16
N GLY A 236 -16.05 12.46 13.56
CA GLY A 236 -16.83 13.67 13.80
C GLY A 236 -16.53 14.78 12.80
N ASN A 237 -17.10 15.94 13.05
CA ASN A 237 -16.97 17.10 12.17
C ASN A 237 -16.10 18.15 12.84
N GLY A 238 -15.28 18.85 12.07
CA GLY A 238 -14.45 19.90 12.64
C GLY A 238 -13.88 20.87 11.63
N LYS A 239 -13.59 22.07 12.13
CA LYS A 239 -13.02 23.17 11.35
C LYS A 239 -11.66 23.57 11.91
N PHE A 240 -10.72 23.80 11.01
CA PHE A 240 -9.35 24.13 11.34
C PHE A 240 -8.86 25.32 10.52
N LYS A 241 -7.80 25.97 11.03
CA LYS A 241 -6.99 26.85 10.18
C LYS A 241 -6.08 26.01 9.29
N ASN A 242 -5.34 25.08 9.90
CA ASN A 242 -4.54 24.04 9.26
C ASN A 242 -4.65 22.74 10.06
N LEU A 243 -4.62 21.59 9.38
CA LEU A 243 -4.54 20.26 10.00
C LEU A 243 -3.33 19.50 9.45
N ALA A 244 -2.40 19.12 10.31
CA ALA A 244 -1.26 18.29 9.94
C ALA A 244 -1.27 16.97 10.73
N ILE A 245 -1.14 15.87 10.02
CA ILE A 245 -1.16 14.51 10.58
C ILE A 245 0.12 13.81 10.17
N ASN A 246 0.82 13.20 11.14
CA ASN A 246 1.94 12.30 10.91
C ASN A 246 1.71 11.00 11.69
N SER A 247 1.51 9.88 11.00
CA SER A 247 1.22 8.63 11.71
C SER A 247 1.58 7.34 10.96
N THR A 248 1.39 6.22 11.63
CA THR A 248 1.40 4.89 10.99
C THR A 248 0.03 4.26 11.18
N GLY A 249 -0.76 4.07 10.14
CA GLY A 249 -2.13 3.60 10.25
C GLY A 249 -3.06 4.74 10.64
N SER A 250 -3.77 5.31 9.67
CA SER A 250 -4.75 6.36 9.89
C SER A 250 -6.10 5.97 9.30
N PHE A 251 -7.16 6.20 10.06
CA PHE A 251 -8.53 6.19 9.58
C PHE A 251 -9.20 7.53 9.89
N ILE A 252 -9.70 8.19 8.87
CA ILE A 252 -10.39 9.48 9.02
C ILE A 252 -11.81 9.36 8.46
N GLN A 253 -12.79 9.73 9.30
CA GLN A 253 -14.20 9.72 8.95
C GLN A 253 -14.89 10.98 9.48
N GLY A 254 -15.80 11.56 8.68
CA GLY A 254 -16.59 12.73 9.05
C GLY A 254 -16.49 13.86 8.02
N GLN A 255 -16.68 15.11 8.46
CA GLN A 255 -16.54 16.29 7.62
C GLN A 255 -15.48 17.22 8.21
N ILE A 256 -14.40 17.44 7.47
CA ILE A 256 -13.26 18.22 7.94
C ILE A 256 -13.00 19.36 6.97
N GLU A 257 -13.04 20.59 7.49
CA GLU A 257 -12.76 21.80 6.72
C GLU A 257 -11.54 22.50 7.30
N ALA A 258 -10.58 22.84 6.45
CA ALA A 258 -9.47 23.72 6.79
C ALA A 258 -9.57 25.03 6.00
N THR A 259 -9.29 26.16 6.63
CA THR A 259 -9.26 27.45 5.92
C THR A 259 -8.09 27.53 4.94
N ASN A 260 -6.99 26.83 5.25
CA ASN A 260 -5.81 26.70 4.40
C ASN A 260 -5.54 25.23 4.11
N ASP A 261 -4.65 24.59 4.87
CA ASP A 261 -4.03 23.33 4.43
C ASP A 261 -4.45 22.13 5.28
N ILE A 262 -4.62 20.99 4.62
CA ILE A 262 -4.64 19.66 5.25
C ILE A 262 -3.44 18.88 4.72
N SER A 263 -2.54 18.48 5.61
CA SER A 263 -1.37 17.66 5.29
C SER A 263 -1.38 16.35 6.06
N ILE A 264 -1.21 15.24 5.36
CA ILE A 264 -1.27 13.89 5.92
C ILE A 264 -0.04 13.12 5.44
N ASP A 265 0.82 12.74 6.38
CA ASP A 265 1.94 11.83 6.20
C ASP A 265 1.61 10.53 6.94
N CYS A 266 1.38 9.44 6.21
CA CYS A 266 0.94 8.19 6.82
C CYS A 266 1.34 6.91 6.10
N ALA A 267 1.87 5.93 6.83
CA ALA A 267 1.96 4.55 6.33
C ALA A 267 0.65 3.79 6.61
N GLY A 268 -0.14 3.46 5.58
CA GLY A 268 -1.46 2.83 5.71
C GLY A 268 -2.54 3.85 6.04
N PHE A 269 -3.24 4.35 5.03
CA PHE A 269 -4.24 5.40 5.17
C PHE A 269 -5.59 5.01 4.57
N ASP A 270 -6.68 5.11 5.34
CA ASP A 270 -8.06 4.97 4.86
C ASP A 270 -8.85 6.24 5.15
N LEU A 271 -9.25 6.94 4.09
CA LEU A 271 -10.02 8.17 4.14
C LEU A 271 -11.46 7.89 3.71
N ARG A 272 -12.40 8.14 4.63
CA ARG A 272 -13.86 8.05 4.44
C ARG A 272 -14.55 9.30 4.97
N ALA A 273 -13.98 10.45 4.65
CA ALA A 273 -14.42 11.75 5.11
C ALA A 273 -14.56 12.73 3.95
N ASP A 274 -15.43 13.72 4.09
CA ASP A 274 -15.46 14.85 3.16
C ASP A 274 -14.45 15.89 3.65
N LEU A 275 -13.49 16.21 2.80
CA LEU A 275 -12.42 17.14 3.10
C LEU A 275 -12.58 18.41 2.26
N LYS A 276 -12.38 19.57 2.89
CA LYS A 276 -12.43 20.87 2.21
C LYS A 276 -11.31 21.81 2.68
N GLY A 277 -10.76 22.61 1.77
CA GLY A 277 -9.82 23.69 2.10
C GLY A 277 -9.19 24.32 0.88
N LYS A 278 -7.97 24.85 1.01
CA LYS A 278 -7.20 25.39 -0.13
C LYS A 278 -6.24 24.38 -0.69
N THR A 279 -5.47 23.70 0.17
CA THR A 279 -4.52 22.68 -0.26
C THR A 279 -4.67 21.40 0.55
N LEU A 280 -4.81 20.28 -0.15
CA LEU A 280 -4.72 18.94 0.42
C LEU A 280 -3.42 18.30 -0.04
N LYS A 281 -2.60 17.83 0.90
CA LYS A 281 -1.41 17.04 0.62
C LYS A 281 -1.47 15.71 1.37
N ILE A 282 -1.34 14.61 0.63
CA ILE A 282 -1.29 13.26 1.18
C ILE A 282 0.00 12.59 0.70
N ASP A 283 0.89 12.27 1.62
CA ASP A 283 2.08 11.43 1.40
C ASP A 283 1.87 10.13 2.17
N SER A 284 1.85 8.98 1.47
CA SER A 284 1.51 7.72 2.14
C SER A 284 2.04 6.46 1.47
N SER A 285 2.07 5.37 2.23
CA SER A 285 2.30 4.02 1.67
C SER A 285 1.06 3.16 1.90
N GLY A 286 0.32 2.85 0.83
CA GLY A 286 -0.94 2.12 0.93
C GLY A 286 -2.09 3.03 1.35
N THR A 287 -2.87 3.47 0.38
CA THR A 287 -3.84 4.55 0.53
C THR A 287 -5.16 4.13 -0.08
N ASN A 288 -6.23 4.19 0.71
CA ASN A 288 -7.59 4.02 0.24
C ASN A 288 -8.35 5.32 0.48
N ILE A 289 -8.89 5.91 -0.58
CA ILE A 289 -9.67 7.15 -0.51
C ILE A 289 -11.08 6.84 -1.02
N ASN A 290 -12.09 7.14 -0.22
CA ASN A 290 -13.50 7.05 -0.59
C ASN A 290 -14.24 8.27 -0.05
N SER A 291 -14.17 9.39 -0.76
CA SER A 291 -14.33 10.72 -0.17
C SER A 291 -14.72 11.80 -1.16
N GLN A 292 -15.35 12.86 -0.68
CA GLN A 292 -15.42 14.12 -1.40
C GLN A 292 -14.24 15.01 -1.04
N LEU A 293 -13.53 15.54 -2.04
CA LEU A 293 -12.35 16.38 -1.87
C LEU A 293 -12.57 17.74 -2.56
N ILE A 294 -12.71 18.81 -1.80
CA ILE A 294 -12.98 20.15 -2.33
C ILE A 294 -11.83 21.08 -1.96
N PHE A 295 -10.86 21.25 -2.87
CA PHE A 295 -9.66 22.05 -2.65
C PHE A 295 -9.28 22.81 -3.90
N ASP A 296 -8.54 23.90 -3.79
CA ASP A 296 -7.95 24.54 -4.97
C ASP A 296 -6.83 23.65 -5.52
N LYS A 297 -5.99 23.11 -4.62
CA LYS A 297 -4.91 22.17 -4.92
C LYS A 297 -5.03 20.85 -4.17
N ILE A 298 -4.87 19.73 -4.87
CA ILE A 298 -4.79 18.39 -4.30
C ILE A 298 -3.49 17.72 -4.77
N GLU A 299 -2.66 17.27 -3.83
CA GLU A 299 -1.44 16.49 -4.09
C GLU A 299 -1.54 15.15 -3.37
N ILE A 300 -1.39 14.04 -4.11
CA ILE A 300 -1.36 12.70 -3.54
C ILE A 300 -0.14 11.96 -4.04
N ASP A 301 0.82 11.74 -3.15
CA ASP A 301 1.99 10.89 -3.35
C ASP A 301 1.76 9.56 -2.61
N SER A 302 1.73 8.44 -3.34
CA SER A 302 1.57 7.13 -2.70
C SER A 302 2.21 5.95 -3.40
N ALA A 303 2.82 5.04 -2.63
CA ALA A 303 3.28 3.76 -3.20
C ALA A 303 2.11 2.93 -3.80
N GLY A 304 0.91 3.02 -3.24
CA GLY A 304 -0.26 2.29 -3.73
C GLY A 304 -1.54 3.03 -3.39
N LEU A 305 -2.26 3.50 -4.40
CA LEU A 305 -3.44 4.32 -4.27
C LEU A 305 -4.68 3.64 -4.87
N ASN A 306 -5.67 3.37 -4.03
CA ASN A 306 -7.03 3.07 -4.45
C ASN A 306 -7.92 4.28 -4.16
N ILE A 307 -8.38 4.96 -5.21
CA ILE A 307 -9.14 6.22 -5.09
C ILE A 307 -10.55 6.07 -5.63
N ARG A 308 -11.55 6.47 -4.85
CA ARG A 308 -12.94 6.72 -5.25
C ARG A 308 -13.29 8.11 -4.75
N ALA A 309 -12.93 9.11 -5.53
CA ALA A 309 -13.07 10.50 -5.12
C ALA A 309 -14.14 11.22 -5.93
N LYS A 310 -14.89 12.10 -5.28
CA LYS A 310 -15.61 13.19 -5.94
C LYS A 310 -14.83 14.47 -5.67
N ALA A 311 -14.27 15.09 -6.69
CA ALA A 311 -13.28 16.14 -6.49
C ALA A 311 -13.60 17.42 -7.26
N ARG A 312 -13.52 18.57 -6.58
CA ARG A 312 -13.47 19.91 -7.20
C ARG A 312 -12.07 20.48 -6.98
N PHE A 313 -11.41 20.92 -8.05
CA PHE A 313 -10.01 21.37 -8.00
C PHE A 313 -9.61 22.30 -9.13
N GLU A 314 -8.64 23.18 -8.88
CA GLU A 314 -7.89 23.87 -9.93
C GLU A 314 -6.68 23.03 -10.37
N ASP A 315 -6.01 22.39 -9.42
CA ASP A 315 -4.87 21.51 -9.66
C ASP A 315 -4.99 20.22 -8.83
N PHE A 316 -4.87 19.07 -9.49
CA PHE A 316 -4.91 17.77 -8.84
C PHE A 316 -3.78 16.90 -9.40
N ASP A 317 -2.74 16.75 -8.59
CA ASP A 317 -1.58 15.92 -8.86
C ASP A 317 -1.67 14.58 -8.13
N ILE A 318 -1.53 13.49 -8.88
CA ILE A 318 -1.41 12.13 -8.34
C ILE A 318 -0.10 11.55 -8.83
N ASN A 319 0.76 11.13 -7.89
CA ASN A 319 1.97 10.36 -8.15
C ASN A 319 1.88 9.03 -7.40
N ALA A 320 1.86 7.91 -8.13
CA ALA A 320 1.78 6.61 -7.48
C ALA A 320 2.55 5.47 -8.17
N ALA A 321 3.04 4.49 -7.41
CA ALA A 321 3.58 3.28 -8.06
C ALA A 321 2.45 2.39 -8.59
N GLY A 322 1.41 2.16 -7.79
CA GLY A 322 0.17 1.49 -8.22
C GLY A 322 -1.05 2.41 -8.06
N LEU A 323 -1.86 2.52 -9.11
CA LEU A 323 -3.09 3.34 -9.10
C LEU A 323 -4.33 2.54 -9.52
N SER A 324 -5.39 2.60 -8.73
CA SER A 324 -6.70 2.08 -9.13
C SER A 324 -7.86 2.96 -8.69
N GLY A 325 -8.94 2.97 -9.48
CA GLY A 325 -10.26 3.43 -9.02
C GLY A 325 -10.91 4.47 -9.93
N SER A 326 -11.59 5.45 -9.34
CA SER A 326 -12.35 6.47 -10.07
C SER A 326 -12.29 7.87 -9.44
N ILE A 327 -12.35 8.88 -10.30
CA ILE A 327 -12.50 10.29 -9.93
C ILE A 327 -13.71 10.86 -10.66
N ASP A 328 -14.69 11.33 -9.92
CA ASP A 328 -15.80 12.13 -10.42
C ASP A 328 -15.45 13.61 -10.26
N ILE A 329 -15.34 14.32 -11.39
CA ILE A 329 -15.03 15.75 -11.40
C ILE A 329 -16.29 16.54 -11.05
N LEU A 330 -16.20 17.34 -10.00
CA LEU A 330 -17.27 18.20 -9.49
C LEU A 330 -17.13 19.67 -9.92
N ASN A 331 -16.06 20.02 -10.65
CA ASN A 331 -15.94 21.33 -11.29
C ASN A 331 -17.18 21.61 -12.14
N SER A 332 -17.66 22.85 -12.10
CA SER A 332 -18.70 23.35 -12.99
C SER A 332 -18.13 23.75 -14.37
N GLU A 333 -19.01 24.00 -15.33
CA GLU A 333 -18.65 24.40 -16.72
C GLU A 333 -17.75 25.64 -16.79
N ASN A 334 -17.77 26.50 -15.78
CA ASN A 334 -16.97 27.73 -15.71
C ASN A 334 -15.67 27.56 -14.90
N GLU A 335 -15.44 26.40 -14.29
CA GLU A 335 -14.29 26.12 -13.44
C GLU A 335 -13.28 25.24 -14.17
N LYS A 336 -12.13 25.83 -14.47
CA LYS A 336 -11.01 25.12 -15.10
C LYS A 336 -10.27 24.29 -14.08
N GLY A 337 -9.65 23.22 -14.55
CA GLY A 337 -8.79 22.39 -13.72
C GLY A 337 -7.72 21.65 -14.52
N VAL A 338 -6.68 21.22 -13.82
CA VAL A 338 -5.66 20.33 -14.35
C VAL A 338 -5.60 19.09 -13.46
N LEU A 339 -5.69 17.92 -14.07
CA LEU A 339 -5.51 16.63 -13.39
C LEU A 339 -4.29 15.96 -13.99
N ASN A 340 -3.18 15.93 -13.24
CA ASN A 340 -1.95 15.26 -13.64
C ASN A 340 -1.86 13.93 -12.89
N ILE A 341 -1.70 12.84 -13.64
CA ILE A 341 -1.59 11.49 -13.08
C ILE A 341 -0.29 10.88 -13.59
N GLU A 342 0.67 10.71 -12.69
CA GLU A 342 1.89 9.96 -12.91
C GLU A 342 1.82 8.66 -12.13
N ALA A 343 1.79 7.52 -12.83
CA ALA A 343 1.93 6.26 -12.13
C ALA A 343 2.67 5.18 -12.91
N THR A 344 3.41 4.33 -12.20
CA THR A 344 4.14 3.21 -12.83
C THR A 344 3.15 2.28 -13.54
N GLY A 345 2.02 1.96 -12.91
CA GLY A 345 0.96 1.18 -13.54
C GLY A 345 -0.39 1.33 -12.83
N GLY A 346 -1.49 1.15 -13.56
CA GLY A 346 -2.81 1.27 -12.95
C GLY A 346 -3.99 1.36 -13.90
N ILE A 347 -5.19 1.45 -13.33
CA ILE A 347 -6.43 1.71 -14.07
C ILE A 347 -7.21 2.79 -13.33
N ILE A 348 -7.44 3.91 -13.99
CA ILE A 348 -8.23 5.02 -13.43
C ILE A 348 -9.40 5.33 -14.36
N LYS A 349 -10.58 5.47 -13.78
CA LYS A 349 -11.77 5.97 -14.45
C LYS A 349 -11.99 7.43 -14.08
N ILE A 350 -12.20 8.29 -15.06
CA ILE A 350 -12.48 9.70 -14.85
C ILE A 350 -13.85 10.00 -15.45
N ASN A 351 -14.74 10.52 -14.62
CA ASN A 351 -16.07 10.94 -15.03
C ASN A 351 -16.15 12.46 -14.94
N ASN A 352 -16.58 13.12 -16.01
CA ASN A 352 -16.77 14.58 -16.03
C ASN A 352 -18.24 14.92 -16.33
N PRO A 353 -19.16 14.71 -15.37
CA PRO A 353 -20.60 14.80 -15.61
C PRO A 353 -21.05 16.21 -16.04
N TYR A 354 -20.30 17.24 -15.67
CA TYR A 354 -20.61 18.64 -15.98
C TYR A 354 -19.83 19.19 -17.17
N ASN A 355 -19.10 18.35 -17.93
CA ASN A 355 -18.27 18.78 -19.06
C ASN A 355 -17.34 19.96 -18.72
N ALA A 356 -16.86 20.02 -17.47
CA ALA A 356 -16.00 21.10 -17.01
C ALA A 356 -14.70 21.14 -17.84
N PRO A 357 -14.11 22.32 -18.06
CA PRO A 357 -12.86 22.48 -18.82
C PRO A 357 -11.64 22.01 -18.02
N VAL A 358 -11.58 20.70 -17.73
CA VAL A 358 -10.49 20.03 -17.01
C VAL A 358 -9.56 19.31 -17.98
N THR A 359 -8.28 19.66 -17.94
CA THR A 359 -7.24 19.00 -18.73
C THR A 359 -6.68 17.82 -17.94
N THR A 360 -6.82 16.60 -18.47
CA THR A 360 -6.19 15.42 -17.88
C THR A 360 -4.89 15.06 -18.60
N LYS A 361 -3.79 15.01 -17.86
CA LYS A 361 -2.49 14.50 -18.32
C LYS A 361 -2.17 13.20 -17.60
N THR A 362 -1.64 12.22 -18.33
CA THR A 362 -1.28 10.92 -17.76
C THR A 362 0.10 10.49 -18.25
N SER A 363 0.95 10.00 -17.36
CA SER A 363 2.25 9.39 -17.68
C SER A 363 2.38 7.99 -17.04
N GLY A 364 3.24 7.15 -17.63
CA GLY A 364 3.45 5.75 -17.23
C GLY A 364 2.42 4.76 -17.80
N TYR A 365 2.35 3.53 -17.26
CA TYR A 365 1.47 2.46 -17.78
C TYR A 365 0.06 2.50 -17.16
N VAL A 366 -0.58 3.68 -17.21
CA VAL A 366 -1.93 3.90 -16.68
C VAL A 366 -2.98 3.73 -17.76
N LYS A 367 -3.90 2.79 -17.57
CA LYS A 367 -5.10 2.70 -18.40
C LYS A 367 -6.12 3.74 -17.94
N LEU A 368 -6.34 4.74 -18.78
CA LEU A 368 -7.35 5.76 -18.56
C LEU A 368 -8.68 5.39 -19.24
N ILE A 369 -9.77 5.44 -18.48
CA ILE A 369 -11.15 5.31 -18.97
C ILE A 369 -11.84 6.67 -18.73
N ARG A 370 -12.42 7.27 -19.77
CA ARG A 370 -13.14 8.56 -19.67
C ARG A 370 -14.62 8.35 -19.96
N GLU A 371 -15.49 8.93 -19.15
CA GLU A 371 -16.95 8.96 -19.34
C GLU A 371 -17.54 10.36 -19.19
#